data_AF-A0AA38YTK3-F1
#
_entry.id   AF-A0AA38YTK3-F1
#
_cell.length_a   1.000
_cell.length_b   1.000
_cell.length_c   1.000
_cell.angle_alpha   90.00
_cell.angle_beta   90.00
_cell.angle_gamma   90.00
#
_symmetry.space_group_name_H-M   'P 1'
#
loop_
_entity.id
_entity.type
_entity.pdbx_description
1 polymer ?
#
loop_
_entity_poly.entity_id
_entity_poly.type
_entity_poly.pdbx_seq_one_letter_code
_entity_poly.pdbx_strand_id
1 'polypeptide(L)'
;MAISRIGKKQPQLQRHGRSQRYLRISSFRSVRFIIICLAFIAIVPPIFFHFRLRRFHQMQLRKCGWLNNPPLVCAHGGDSTKAFPNTMDAYRIALHSQVDCIEIDVSRSSDGVLFALHDRQGVAADIW
;
A
#
# COMPACT_ATOMS: atom_id res chain seq x y z
N MET A 1 -64.96 11.01 -90.06
CA MET A 1 -66.14 10.84 -89.18
C MET A 1 -65.67 10.22 -87.88
N ALA A 2 -66.07 10.83 -86.76
CA ALA A 2 -65.63 10.48 -85.42
C ALA A 2 -66.35 9.22 -84.91
N ILE A 3 -65.63 8.36 -84.16
CA ILE A 3 -66.26 7.43 -83.21
C ILE A 3 -65.62 7.65 -81.84
N SER A 4 -66.46 8.14 -80.94
CA SER A 4 -66.27 8.31 -79.51
C SER A 4 -66.09 6.96 -78.81
N ARG A 5 -65.13 6.88 -77.87
CA ARG A 5 -65.24 5.99 -76.70
C ARG A 5 -64.81 6.73 -75.43
N ILE A 6 -65.80 6.94 -74.59
CA ILE A 6 -65.79 7.50 -73.23
C ILE A 6 -65.28 6.45 -72.24
N GLY A 7 -64.44 6.89 -71.28
CA GLY A 7 -64.29 6.40 -69.89
C GLY A 7 -63.80 4.96 -69.68
N LYS A 8 -62.79 4.69 -68.84
CA LYS A 8 -62.70 5.04 -67.43
C LYS A 8 -61.24 5.21 -66.99
N LYS A 9 -60.97 6.26 -66.22
CA LYS A 9 -59.72 6.42 -65.44
C LYS A 9 -59.98 6.11 -63.96
N GLN A 10 -58.90 5.64 -63.32
CA GLN A 10 -58.52 5.68 -61.90
C GLN A 10 -58.74 4.42 -61.03
N PRO A 11 -57.88 4.18 -60.00
CA PRO A 11 -56.49 4.61 -59.83
C PRO A 11 -55.52 3.47 -59.45
N GLN A 12 -54.23 3.72 -59.68
CA GLN A 12 -53.13 2.96 -59.11
C GLN A 12 -53.19 2.97 -57.58
N LEU A 13 -53.29 1.80 -56.97
CA LEU A 13 -52.87 1.61 -55.57
C LEU A 13 -51.49 0.94 -55.60
N GLN A 14 -50.46 1.78 -55.57
CA GLN A 14 -49.09 1.39 -55.28
C GLN A 14 -49.05 0.79 -53.87
N ARG A 15 -49.11 -0.55 -53.79
CA ARG A 15 -48.82 -1.26 -52.54
C ARG A 15 -47.31 -1.29 -52.38
N HIS A 16 -46.81 -0.30 -51.65
CA HIS A 16 -45.42 -0.11 -51.27
C HIS A 16 -44.89 -1.42 -50.65
N GLY A 17 -44.14 -2.20 -51.45
CA GLY A 17 -43.40 -3.35 -50.96
C GLY A 17 -42.38 -2.85 -49.96
N ARG A 18 -42.71 -3.00 -48.67
CA ARG A 18 -41.84 -2.63 -47.55
C ARG A 18 -40.63 -3.56 -47.61
N SER A 19 -39.62 -3.13 -48.36
CA SER A 19 -38.29 -3.72 -48.37
C SER A 19 -37.80 -3.66 -46.92
N GLN A 20 -37.96 -4.77 -46.20
CA GLN A 20 -37.22 -5.01 -44.98
C GLN A 20 -35.75 -5.09 -45.39
N ARG A 21 -35.11 -3.93 -45.43
CA ARG A 21 -33.66 -3.81 -45.34
C ARG A 21 -33.29 -4.30 -43.95
N TYR A 22 -33.15 -5.62 -43.82
CA TYR A 22 -32.32 -6.20 -42.80
C TYR A 22 -30.95 -5.54 -42.97
N LEU A 23 -30.62 -4.62 -42.05
CA LEU A 23 -29.28 -4.09 -41.90
C LEU A 23 -28.39 -5.30 -41.62
N ARG A 24 -27.82 -5.86 -42.69
CA ARG A 24 -26.86 -6.94 -42.60
C ARG A 24 -25.57 -6.32 -42.08
N ILE A 25 -25.46 -6.27 -40.75
CA ILE A 25 -24.28 -5.80 -40.03
C ILE A 25 -23.13 -6.73 -40.41
N SER A 26 -22.30 -6.28 -41.35
CA SER A 26 -21.06 -6.95 -41.80
C SER A 26 -19.96 -6.97 -40.72
N SER A 27 -20.31 -6.72 -39.45
CA SER A 27 -19.41 -6.10 -38.48
C SER A 27 -19.37 -6.84 -37.13
N PHE A 28 -19.63 -8.15 -37.09
CA PHE A 28 -19.34 -8.93 -35.87
C PHE A 28 -17.87 -8.77 -35.42
N ARG A 29 -16.95 -8.63 -36.39
CA ARG A 29 -15.52 -8.40 -36.14
C ARG A 29 -15.28 -7.02 -35.52
N SER A 30 -15.84 -5.95 -36.08
CA SER A 30 -15.65 -4.58 -35.57
C SER A 30 -16.38 -4.33 -34.25
N VAL A 31 -17.56 -4.93 -34.06
CA VAL A 31 -18.28 -4.89 -32.76
C VAL A 31 -17.47 -5.61 -31.68
N ARG A 32 -16.87 -6.77 -32.01
CA ARG A 32 -15.97 -7.49 -31.10
C ARG A 32 -14.74 -6.65 -30.73
N PHE A 33 -14.15 -5.93 -31.69
CA PHE A 33 -13.05 -4.99 -31.41
C PHE A 33 -13.48 -3.87 -30.48
N ILE A 34 -14.64 -3.26 -30.71
CA ILE A 34 -15.19 -2.21 -29.83
C ILE A 34 -15.38 -2.74 -28.41
N ILE A 35 -15.95 -3.94 -28.24
CA ILE A 35 -16.13 -4.56 -26.92
C ILE A 35 -14.78 -4.81 -26.23
N ILE A 36 -13.77 -5.31 -26.96
CA ILE A 36 -12.42 -5.53 -26.40
C ILE A 36 -11.79 -4.20 -25.97
N CYS A 37 -11.89 -3.15 -26.78
CA CYS A 37 -11.37 -1.84 -26.43
C CYS A 37 -12.06 -1.27 -25.18
N LEU A 38 -13.39 -1.38 -25.10
CA LEU A 38 -14.14 -0.95 -23.91
C LEU A 38 -13.74 -1.74 -22.67
N ALA A 39 -13.56 -3.06 -22.78
CA ALA A 39 -13.09 -3.89 -21.69
C ALA A 39 -11.67 -3.49 -21.25
N PHE A 40 -10.77 -3.22 -22.18
CA PHE A 40 -9.41 -2.77 -21.88
C PHE A 40 -9.41 -1.42 -21.15
N ILE A 41 -10.21 -0.46 -21.62
CA ILE A 41 -10.37 0.85 -20.99
C ILE A 41 -11.02 0.72 -19.60
N ALA A 42 -11.94 -0.22 -19.41
CA ALA A 42 -12.58 -0.44 -18.11
C ALA A 42 -11.68 -1.15 -17.09
N ILE A 43 -10.75 -2.00 -17.55
CA ILE A 43 -9.97 -2.90 -16.68
C ILE A 43 -8.57 -2.35 -16.40
N VAL A 44 -7.88 -1.81 -17.41
CA VAL A 44 -6.46 -1.45 -17.29
C VAL A 44 -6.23 -0.26 -16.35
N PRO A 45 -6.98 0.85 -16.42
CA PRO A 45 -6.78 1.96 -15.49
C PRO A 45 -7.03 1.57 -14.03
N PRO A 46 -8.13 0.90 -13.63
CA PRO A 46 -8.32 0.47 -12.25
C PRO A 46 -7.22 -0.45 -11.74
N ILE A 47 -6.77 -1.41 -12.56
CA ILE A 47 -5.66 -2.30 -12.21
C ILE A 47 -4.36 -1.50 -12.04
N PHE A 48 -4.03 -0.64 -12.99
CA PHE A 48 -2.83 0.21 -12.93
C PHE A 48 -2.84 1.09 -11.69
N PHE A 49 -3.95 1.79 -11.41
CA PHE A 49 -4.10 2.62 -10.22
C PHE A 49 -4.02 1.79 -8.94
N HIS A 50 -4.64 0.61 -8.89
CA HIS A 50 -4.56 -0.28 -7.72
C HIS A 50 -3.11 -0.69 -7.40
N PHE A 51 -2.38 -1.18 -8.41
CA PHE A 51 -0.98 -1.57 -8.23
C PHE A 51 -0.08 -0.37 -7.91
N ARG A 52 -0.28 0.77 -8.58
CA ARG A 52 0.48 2.00 -8.33
C ARG A 52 0.24 2.52 -6.91
N LEU A 53 -1.00 2.56 -6.45
CA LEU A 53 -1.36 3.01 -5.10
C LEU A 53 -0.82 2.06 -4.03
N ARG A 54 -0.96 0.73 -4.23
CA ARG A 54 -0.32 -0.27 -3.34
C ARG A 54 1.18 -0.05 -3.25
N ARG A 55 1.85 0.19 -4.36
CA ARG A 55 3.31 0.42 -4.38
C ARG A 55 3.68 1.70 -3.64
N PHE A 56 2.92 2.78 -3.80
CA PHE A 56 3.12 4.01 -3.02
C PHE A 56 2.93 3.78 -1.52
N HIS A 57 1.87 3.10 -1.12
CA HIS A 57 1.61 2.79 0.28
C HIS A 57 2.72 1.91 0.88
N GLN A 58 3.19 0.89 0.14
CA GLN A 58 4.33 0.06 0.54
C GLN A 58 5.63 0.86 0.68
N MET A 59 5.90 1.80 -0.24
CA MET A 59 7.08 2.69 -0.14
C MET A 59 6.99 3.61 1.07
N GLN A 60 5.81 4.17 1.37
CA GLN A 60 5.58 4.98 2.56
C GLN A 60 5.76 4.18 3.84
N LEU A 61 5.16 2.98 3.93
CA LEU A 61 5.32 2.09 5.10
C LEU A 61 6.78 1.69 5.32
N ARG A 62 7.55 1.43 4.26
CA ARG A 62 8.98 1.10 4.39
C ARG A 62 9.83 2.26 4.89
N LYS A 63 9.52 3.49 4.50
CA LYS A 63 10.31 4.67 4.87
C LYS A 63 9.88 5.30 6.19
N CYS A 64 8.58 5.26 6.49
CA CYS A 64 7.97 5.97 7.61
C CYS A 64 7.30 5.04 8.62
N GLY A 65 7.52 3.72 8.53
CA GLY A 65 6.99 2.76 9.50
C GLY A 65 7.40 3.08 10.94
N TRP A 66 8.60 3.67 11.10
CA TRP A 66 9.12 4.14 12.39
C TRP A 66 8.30 5.29 13.02
N LEU A 67 7.47 6.02 12.26
CA LEU A 67 6.62 7.07 12.84
C LEU A 67 5.51 6.47 13.72
N ASN A 68 5.01 5.29 13.34
CA ASN A 68 3.99 4.57 14.10
C ASN A 68 4.60 3.57 15.10
N ASN A 69 5.80 3.07 14.81
CA ASN A 69 6.56 2.14 15.66
C ASN A 69 8.01 2.64 15.78
N PRO A 70 8.26 3.68 16.60
CA PRO A 70 9.60 4.24 16.73
C PRO A 70 10.58 3.19 17.27
N PRO A 71 11.87 3.28 16.88
CA PRO A 71 12.88 2.42 17.47
C PRO A 71 13.00 2.69 18.97
N LEU A 72 13.21 1.62 19.73
CA LEU A 72 13.48 1.70 21.17
C LEU A 72 14.84 2.37 21.40
N VAL A 73 14.87 3.39 22.27
CA VAL A 73 16.09 4.07 22.70
C VAL A 73 16.45 3.59 24.10
N CYS A 74 17.52 2.82 24.22
CA CYS A 74 18.00 2.25 25.46
C CYS A 74 19.34 2.84 25.89
N ALA A 75 19.42 3.27 27.16
CA ALA A 75 20.64 3.80 27.75
C ALA A 75 21.53 2.67 28.30
N HIS A 76 22.65 2.41 27.63
CA HIS A 76 23.62 1.36 27.99
C HIS A 76 24.38 1.73 29.27
N GLY A 77 24.12 1.00 30.36
CA GLY A 77 24.58 1.31 31.71
C GLY A 77 24.04 2.64 32.26
N GLY A 78 22.91 3.14 31.76
CA GLY A 78 22.44 4.51 31.99
C GLY A 78 23.04 5.53 31.01
N ASP A 79 22.99 6.82 31.33
CA ASP A 79 23.63 7.87 30.51
C ASP A 79 25.14 7.91 30.80
N SER A 80 25.85 6.93 30.22
CA SER A 80 27.30 6.75 30.34
C SER A 80 28.14 7.86 29.70
N THR A 81 27.49 8.81 29.01
CA THR A 81 28.16 10.02 28.49
C THR A 81 28.30 11.11 29.55
N LYS A 82 27.46 11.08 30.60
CA LYS A 82 27.44 12.11 31.66
C LYS A 82 27.83 11.60 33.05
N ALA A 83 27.79 10.29 33.28
CA ALA A 83 28.19 9.66 34.53
C ALA A 83 28.81 8.28 34.26
N PHE A 84 29.48 7.70 35.26
CA PHE A 84 30.03 6.35 35.11
C PHE A 84 28.89 5.32 34.89
N PRO A 85 29.06 4.36 33.97
CA PRO A 85 28.02 3.37 33.67
C PRO A 85 27.71 2.53 34.91
N ASN A 86 26.48 2.02 34.95
CA ASN A 86 25.95 1.18 36.04
C ASN A 86 25.97 1.86 37.43
N THR A 87 25.82 3.19 37.44
CA THR A 87 25.67 3.97 38.69
C THR A 87 24.28 4.57 38.78
N MET A 88 23.84 4.87 40.01
CA MET A 88 22.55 5.53 40.23
C MET A 88 22.45 6.90 39.54
N ASP A 89 23.56 7.62 39.38
CA ASP A 89 23.56 8.92 38.71
C ASP A 89 23.37 8.77 37.20
N ALA A 90 24.06 7.81 36.56
CA ALA A 90 23.83 7.49 35.15
C ALA A 90 22.37 7.07 34.88
N TYR A 91 21.78 6.29 35.80
CA TYR A 91 20.38 5.88 35.69
C TYR A 91 19.42 7.06 35.84
N ARG A 92 19.63 7.93 36.83
CA ARG A 92 18.78 9.12 37.02
C ARG A 92 18.85 10.04 35.80
N ILE A 93 20.04 10.29 35.27
CA ILE A 93 20.20 11.14 34.08
C ILE A 93 19.48 10.52 32.88
N ALA A 94 19.62 9.21 32.66
CA ALA A 94 18.90 8.51 31.60
C ALA A 94 17.37 8.62 31.75
N LEU A 95 16.84 8.44 32.96
CA LEU A 95 15.40 8.63 33.25
C LEU A 95 14.95 10.06 32.97
N HIS A 96 15.75 11.07 33.36
CA HIS A 96 15.47 12.47 33.06
C HIS A 96 15.50 12.76 31.55
N SER A 97 16.27 11.99 30.78
CA SER A 97 16.29 12.04 29.31
C SER A 97 15.16 11.25 28.64
N GLN A 98 14.24 10.65 29.41
CA GLN A 98 13.05 9.95 28.91
C GLN A 98 13.38 8.83 27.90
N VAL A 99 14.46 8.09 28.15
CA VAL A 99 14.78 6.88 27.38
C VAL A 99 13.70 5.82 27.59
N ASP A 100 13.48 4.97 26.58
CA ASP A 100 12.48 3.91 26.68
C ASP A 100 12.94 2.78 27.61
N CYS A 101 14.26 2.57 27.71
CA CYS A 101 14.83 1.58 28.60
C CYS A 101 16.22 1.96 29.14
N ILE A 102 16.59 1.37 30.26
CA ILE A 102 17.94 1.42 30.81
C ILE A 102 18.46 -0.01 30.80
N GLU A 103 19.62 -0.20 30.19
CA GLU A 103 20.32 -1.48 30.27
C GLU A 103 21.23 -1.48 31.52
N ILE A 104 21.23 -2.61 32.20
CA ILE A 104 21.90 -2.83 33.48
C ILE A 104 22.66 -4.14 33.40
N ASP A 105 23.98 -4.06 33.53
CA ASP A 105 24.83 -5.25 33.63
C ASP A 105 24.86 -5.72 35.07
N VAL A 106 24.57 -7.00 35.30
CA VAL A 106 24.52 -7.56 36.64
C VAL A 106 25.62 -8.61 36.82
N SER A 107 26.43 -8.42 37.85
CA SER A 107 27.42 -9.39 38.33
C SER A 107 27.03 -9.90 39.71
N ARG A 108 27.45 -11.11 40.08
CA ARG A 108 27.17 -11.71 41.40
C ARG A 108 28.45 -11.90 42.19
N SER A 109 28.47 -11.45 43.44
CA SER A 109 29.58 -11.69 44.39
C SER A 109 29.63 -13.14 44.88
N SER A 110 30.71 -13.49 45.58
CA SER A 110 30.93 -14.83 46.14
C SER A 110 29.91 -15.22 47.22
N ASP A 111 29.38 -14.24 47.96
CA ASP A 111 28.28 -14.39 48.93
C ASP A 111 26.88 -14.32 48.29
N GLY A 112 26.79 -14.20 46.96
CA GLY A 112 25.54 -14.31 46.20
C GLY A 112 24.77 -13.01 45.99
N VAL A 113 25.30 -11.87 46.41
CA VAL A 113 24.69 -10.54 46.22
C VAL A 113 24.87 -10.07 44.76
N LEU A 114 23.84 -9.42 44.21
CA LEU A 114 23.85 -8.88 42.85
C LEU A 114 24.29 -7.42 42.84
N PHE A 115 25.19 -7.09 41.93
CA PHE A 115 25.72 -5.75 41.73
C PHE A 115 25.49 -5.30 40.29
N ALA A 116 25.10 -4.04 40.12
CA ALA A 116 25.11 -3.38 38.82
C ALA A 116 26.57 -3.06 38.46
N LEU A 117 27.23 -3.99 37.78
CA LEU A 117 28.66 -3.93 37.49
C LEU A 117 28.93 -4.71 36.20
N HIS A 118 29.61 -4.04 35.27
CA HIS A 118 30.05 -4.63 34.02
C HIS A 118 31.52 -5.07 34.14
N ASP A 119 31.76 -6.35 34.35
CA ASP A 119 33.11 -6.91 34.43
C ASP A 119 33.68 -7.16 33.03
N ARG A 120 34.44 -6.19 32.50
CA ARG A 120 35.12 -6.34 31.20
C ARG A 120 36.57 -6.85 31.32
N GLN A 121 37.15 -6.86 32.52
CA GLN A 121 38.61 -6.98 32.70
C GLN A 121 39.04 -7.79 33.93
N GLY A 122 38.20 -8.67 34.49
CA GLY A 122 38.61 -9.65 35.50
C GLY A 122 38.92 -9.05 36.87
N VAL A 123 38.78 -7.73 37.05
CA VAL A 123 38.98 -7.06 38.35
C VAL A 123 37.98 -7.58 39.39
N ALA A 124 36.79 -8.04 38.97
CA ALA A 124 35.85 -8.68 39.89
C ALA A 124 36.27 -10.12 40.29
N ALA A 125 37.06 -10.81 39.47
CA ALA A 125 37.58 -12.15 39.81
C ALA A 125 38.79 -12.09 40.78
N ASP A 126 39.48 -10.95 40.84
CA ASP A 126 40.69 -10.78 41.66
C ASP A 126 40.44 -10.07 43.01
N ILE A 127 39.21 -9.60 43.27
CA ILE A 127 38.85 -8.81 44.48
C ILE A 127 37.90 -9.57 45.43
N TRP A 128 37.34 -10.72 45.01
CA TRP A 128 36.39 -11.51 45.80
C TRP A 128 36.79 -12.96 45.99
#